data_AF-A0A918UMX5-F1
#
_entry.id   AF-A0A918UMX5-F1
#
_cell.length_a   1.000
_cell.length_b   1.000
_cell.length_c   1.000
_cell.angle_alpha   90.00
_cell.angle_beta   90.00
_cell.angle_gamma   90.00
#
_symmetry.space_group_name_H-M   'P 1'
#
loop_
_entity.id
_entity.type
_entity.pdbx_description
1 polymer ?
#
loop_
_entity_poly.entity_id
_entity_poly.type
_entity_poly.pdbx_seq_one_letter_code
_entity_poly.pdbx_strand_id
1 'polypeptide(L)'
;MPPPVMAGGHSILKAFWELSTERQIGFGVGPIPGSLISKAASDIGIYDPDRVADFRSIIRACDEVYLSRSTPKDPNDKSAAAAKPAMAMDAFDTMLERGRNK
;
A
#
# COMPACT_ATOMS: atom_id res chain seq x y z
N MET A 1 17.49 9.39 -16.19
CA MET A 1 17.39 8.07 -15.56
C MET A 1 16.10 8.02 -14.77
N PRO A 2 15.23 7.02 -14.94
CA PRO A 2 14.15 6.79 -13.99
C PRO A 2 14.76 6.56 -12.59
N PRO A 3 14.11 7.01 -11.51
CA PRO A 3 14.62 6.84 -10.16
C PRO A 3 14.84 5.35 -9.86
N PRO A 4 15.89 4.97 -9.10
CA PRO A 4 16.11 3.59 -8.70
C PRO A 4 14.88 3.05 -7.95
N VAL A 5 14.07 2.25 -8.62
CA VAL A 5 12.97 1.54 -7.98
C VAL A 5 13.60 0.41 -7.18
N MET A 6 13.37 0.40 -5.86
CA MET A 6 14.00 -0.59 -4.99
C MET A 6 13.63 -2.01 -5.44
N ALA A 7 14.59 -2.94 -5.40
CA ALA A 7 14.37 -4.32 -5.82
C ALA A 7 13.26 -4.93 -4.94
N GLY A 8 12.05 -5.09 -5.52
CA GLY A 8 10.82 -5.52 -4.82
C GLY A 8 9.70 -4.48 -4.80
N GLY A 9 9.98 -3.19 -5.00
CA GLY A 9 8.93 -2.15 -5.06
C GLY A 9 7.99 -2.31 -6.26
N HIS A 10 8.51 -2.88 -7.37
CA HIS A 10 7.71 -3.11 -8.58
C HIS A 10 6.62 -4.18 -8.39
N SER A 11 6.91 -5.27 -7.67
CA SER A 11 5.92 -6.32 -7.43
C SER A 11 4.82 -5.86 -6.49
N ILE A 12 5.15 -5.07 -5.46
CA ILE A 12 4.16 -4.50 -4.53
C ILE A 12 3.27 -3.48 -5.23
N LEU A 13 3.85 -2.59 -6.04
CA LEU A 13 3.08 -1.61 -6.80
C LEU A 13 2.18 -2.29 -7.84
N LYS A 14 2.68 -3.33 -8.51
CA LYS A 14 1.88 -4.16 -9.43
C LYS A 14 0.71 -4.81 -8.71
N ALA A 15 0.97 -5.43 -7.54
CA ALA A 15 -0.08 -6.04 -6.72
C ALA A 15 -1.14 -5.02 -6.28
N PHE A 16 -0.74 -3.79 -5.93
CA PHE A 16 -1.69 -2.71 -5.63
C PHE A 16 -2.63 -2.39 -6.82
N TRP A 17 -2.10 -2.30 -8.04
CA TRP A 17 -2.90 -2.03 -9.23
C TRP A 17 -3.83 -3.19 -9.58
N GLU A 18 -3.36 -4.43 -9.46
CA GLU A 18 -4.20 -5.62 -9.64
C GLU A 18 -5.33 -5.69 -8.61
N LEU A 19 -5.01 -5.51 -7.32
CA LEU A 19 -6.01 -5.44 -6.23
C LEU A 19 -7.03 -4.33 -6.43
N SER A 20 -6.65 -3.25 -7.12
CA SER A 20 -7.56 -2.14 -7.38
C SER A 20 -8.66 -2.48 -8.39
N THR A 21 -8.48 -3.53 -9.19
CA THR A 21 -9.53 -4.05 -10.08
C THR A 21 -10.57 -4.91 -9.36
N GLU A 22 -10.19 -5.50 -8.22
CA GLU A 22 -11.06 -6.37 -7.40
C GLU A 22 -11.80 -5.60 -6.29
N ARG A 23 -11.64 -4.27 -6.26
CA ARG A 23 -12.38 -3.41 -5.34
C ARG A 23 -13.89 -3.54 -5.59
N GLN A 24 -14.67 -3.55 -4.52
CA GLN A 24 -16.12 -3.52 -4.64
C GLN A 24 -16.56 -2.26 -5.39
N ILE A 25 -17.36 -2.46 -6.44
CA ILE A 25 -17.97 -1.40 -7.23
C ILE A 25 -19.37 -1.19 -6.62
N GLY A 26 -19.62 -0.01 -6.03
CA GLY A 26 -20.86 0.28 -5.28
C GLY A 26 -21.06 1.79 -5.04
N PHE A 27 -21.62 2.18 -3.87
CA PHE A 27 -21.86 3.58 -3.43
C PHE A 27 -20.56 4.40 -3.17
N GLY A 28 -19.57 4.27 -4.04
CA GLY A 28 -18.24 4.86 -3.92
C GLY A 28 -17.13 3.82 -4.00
N VAL A 29 -15.91 4.29 -4.25
CA VAL A 29 -14.70 3.46 -4.18
C VAL A 29 -14.36 3.28 -2.71
N GLY A 30 -14.49 2.05 -2.20
CA GLY A 30 -14.11 1.68 -0.84
C GLY A 30 -12.65 1.22 -0.71
N PRO A 31 -12.18 1.02 0.53
CA PRO A 31 -10.86 0.47 0.79
C PRO A 31 -10.74 -0.97 0.28
N ILE A 32 -9.53 -1.40 -0.08
CA ILE A 32 -9.27 -2.78 -0.52
C ILE A 32 -9.60 -3.74 0.66
N PRO A 33 -10.41 -4.79 0.44
CA PRO A 33 -10.68 -5.81 1.45
C PRO A 33 -9.40 -6.46 1.97
N GLY A 34 -9.28 -6.60 3.29
CA GLY A 34 -8.07 -7.17 3.92
C GLY A 34 -7.78 -8.61 3.49
N SER A 35 -8.81 -9.39 3.19
CA SER A 35 -8.68 -10.76 2.67
C SER A 35 -7.97 -10.82 1.32
N LEU A 36 -8.21 -9.85 0.43
CA LEU A 36 -7.56 -9.78 -0.88
C LEU A 36 -6.09 -9.39 -0.73
N ILE A 37 -5.77 -8.50 0.20
CA ILE A 37 -4.37 -8.13 0.50
C ILE A 37 -3.58 -9.34 1.00
N SER A 38 -4.15 -10.13 1.92
CA SER A 38 -3.51 -11.36 2.40
C SER A 38 -3.34 -12.41 1.31
N LYS A 39 -4.32 -12.52 0.39
CA LYS A 39 -4.22 -13.41 -0.76
C LYS A 39 -3.10 -12.96 -1.71
N ALA A 40 -3.04 -11.67 -2.05
CA ALA A 40 -2.01 -11.12 -2.92
C ALA A 40 -0.59 -11.31 -2.35
N ALA A 41 -0.41 -11.16 -1.03
CA ALA A 41 0.85 -11.48 -0.37
C ALA A 41 1.27 -12.94 -0.61
N SER A 42 0.32 -13.86 -0.46
CA SER A 42 0.54 -15.29 -0.69
C SER A 42 0.84 -15.62 -2.16
N ASP A 43 0.17 -14.94 -3.10
CA ASP A 43 0.33 -15.14 -4.55
C ASP A 43 1.73 -14.72 -5.04
N ILE A 44 2.35 -13.72 -4.39
CA ILE A 44 3.72 -13.26 -4.70
C ILE A 44 4.80 -13.92 -3.82
N GLY A 45 4.44 -14.93 -3.04
CA GLY A 45 5.39 -15.73 -2.26
C GLY A 45 5.78 -15.15 -0.90
N ILE A 46 5.00 -14.21 -0.35
CA ILE A 46 5.22 -13.66 1.00
C ILE A 46 4.37 -14.48 2.00
N TYR A 47 5.04 -15.36 2.73
CA TYR A 47 4.41 -16.21 3.76
C TYR A 47 4.86 -15.89 5.18
N ASP A 48 5.98 -15.19 5.31
CA ASP A 48 6.50 -14.75 6.60
C ASP A 48 5.55 -13.73 7.25
N PRO A 49 5.07 -13.93 8.48
CA PRO A 49 4.07 -13.08 9.12
C PRO A 49 4.46 -11.60 9.20
N ASP A 50 5.72 -11.31 9.49
CA ASP A 50 6.22 -9.94 9.61
C ASP A 50 6.22 -9.27 8.22
N ARG A 51 6.69 -9.98 7.19
CA ARG A 51 6.64 -9.49 5.80
C ARG A 51 5.22 -9.34 5.26
N VAL A 52 4.27 -10.18 5.69
CA VAL A 52 2.84 -10.01 5.35
C VAL A 52 2.30 -8.74 6.00
N ALA A 53 2.69 -8.45 7.25
CA ALA A 53 2.29 -7.21 7.93
C ALA A 53 2.87 -5.97 7.24
N ASP A 54 4.14 -6.04 6.80
CA ASP A 54 4.78 -4.98 6.03
C ASP A 54 4.10 -4.76 4.68
N PHE A 55 3.85 -5.84 3.92
CA PHE A 55 3.13 -5.78 2.66
C PHE A 55 1.75 -5.14 2.83
N ARG A 56 0.99 -5.57 3.85
CA ARG A 56 -0.32 -5.01 4.16
C ARG A 56 -0.25 -3.52 4.47
N SER A 57 0.75 -3.09 5.23
CA SER A 57 0.94 -1.68 5.60
C SER A 57 1.23 -0.82 4.36
N ILE A 58 2.06 -1.33 3.45
CA ILE A 58 2.37 -0.63 2.19
C ILE A 58 1.13 -0.50 1.30
N ILE A 59 0.39 -1.60 1.10
CA ILE A 59 -0.85 -1.57 0.30
C ILE A 59 -1.88 -0.60 0.91
N ARG A 60 -2.00 -0.55 2.24
CA ARG A 60 -2.88 0.41 2.93
C ARG A 60 -2.47 1.86 2.72
N ALA A 61 -1.18 2.17 2.80
CA ALA A 61 -0.69 3.52 2.52
C ALA A 61 -0.98 3.95 1.07
N CYS A 62 -0.81 3.05 0.10
CA CYS A 62 -1.20 3.31 -1.29
C CYS A 62 -2.72 3.50 -1.45
N ASP A 63 -3.51 2.68 -0.75
CA ASP A 63 -4.97 2.72 -0.75
C ASP A 63 -5.51 4.05 -0.21
N GLU A 64 -4.98 4.55 0.90
CA GLU A 64 -5.34 5.85 1.48
C GLU A 64 -5.08 7.00 0.52
N VAL A 65 -3.92 7.01 -0.13
CA VAL A 65 -3.58 8.05 -1.12
C VAL A 65 -4.52 7.96 -2.32
N TYR A 66 -4.82 6.76 -2.80
CA TYR A 66 -5.75 6.57 -3.92
C TYR A 66 -7.16 7.05 -3.59
N LEU A 67 -7.68 6.71 -2.41
CA LEU A 67 -8.99 7.14 -1.94
C LEU A 67 -9.06 8.66 -1.79
N SER A 68 -8.03 9.29 -1.22
CA SER A 68 -7.96 10.76 -1.04
C SER A 68 -8.04 11.55 -2.35
N ARG A 69 -7.70 10.91 -3.47
CA ARG A 69 -7.72 11.52 -4.81
C ARG A 69 -8.93 11.09 -5.64
N SER A 70 -9.51 9.94 -5.33
CA SER A 70 -10.61 9.33 -6.10
C SER A 70 -11.99 9.73 -5.59
N THR A 71 -12.13 10.20 -4.34
CA THR A 71 -13.37 10.79 -3.87
C THR A 71 -13.50 12.24 -4.38
N PRO A 72 -14.64 12.61 -5.00
CA PRO A 72 -14.94 14.00 -5.30
C PRO A 72 -14.88 14.80 -4.00
N LYS A 73 -14.06 15.85 -3.97
CA LYS A 73 -13.90 16.69 -2.79
C LYS A 73 -15.19 17.50 -2.63
N ASP A 74 -16.05 17.07 -1.71
CA ASP A 74 -17.18 17.88 -1.29
C ASP A 74 -16.60 19.19 -0.71
N PRO A 75 -16.99 20.38 -1.20
CA PRO A 75 -16.38 21.65 -0.78
C PRO A 75 -16.58 21.98 0.71
N ASN A 76 -17.36 21.17 1.44
CA ASN A 76 -17.64 21.32 2.86
C ASN A 76 -16.92 20.28 3.75
N ASP A 77 -16.05 19.42 3.20
CA ASP A 77 -15.40 18.36 3.97
C ASP A 77 -14.12 18.86 4.67
N LYS A 78 -14.20 19.01 6.01
CA LYS A 78 -13.11 19.49 6.88
C LYS A 78 -12.12 18.39 7.30
N SER A 79 -12.20 17.17 6.75
CA SER A 79 -11.43 16.02 7.25
C SER A 79 -10.03 15.83 6.64
N ALA A 80 -9.64 16.59 5.61
CA ALA A 80 -8.46 16.27 4.79
C ALA A 80 -7.09 16.80 5.29
N ALA A 81 -6.89 17.01 6.60
CA ALA A 81 -5.68 17.67 7.13
C ALA A 81 -4.96 16.90 8.25
N ALA A 82 -4.79 15.58 8.16
CA ALA A 82 -3.93 14.88 9.12
C ALA A 82 -3.44 13.49 8.64
N ALA A 83 -2.56 13.42 7.64
CA ALA A 83 -1.65 12.28 7.49
C ALA A 83 -0.41 12.71 6.72
N LYS A 84 0.63 13.15 7.44
CA LYS A 84 1.96 13.37 6.85
C LYS A 84 2.62 11.99 6.65
N PRO A 85 3.12 11.65 5.45
CA PRO A 85 3.69 10.33 5.15
C PRO A 85 5.14 10.16 5.66
N ALA A 86 5.56 10.88 6.71
CA ALA A 86 6.95 10.93 7.13
C ALA A 86 7.46 9.64 7.80
N MET A 87 6.59 8.84 8.45
CA MET A 87 7.02 7.62 9.15
C MET A 87 7.23 6.39 8.24
N ALA A 88 6.73 6.41 7.00
CA ALA A 88 6.81 5.24 6.12
C ALA A 88 8.20 5.05 5.48
N MET A 89 9.00 6.12 5.35
CA MET A 89 10.36 6.03 4.81
C MET A 89 11.37 5.48 5.83
N ASP A 90 11.26 5.87 7.11
CA ASP A 90 12.19 5.39 8.16
C ASP A 90 12.00 3.89 8.46
N ALA A 91 10.75 3.41 8.46
CA ALA A 91 10.45 1.99 8.64
C ALA A 91 10.99 1.14 7.47
N PHE A 92 10.92 1.69 6.26
CA PHE A 92 11.41 1.04 5.06
C PHE A 92 12.94 0.96 5.03
N ASP A 93 13.65 2.03 5.44
CA ASP A 93 15.11 2.03 5.59
C ASP A 93 15.57 1.03 6.66
N THR A 94 14.87 1.01 7.80
CA THR A 94 15.16 0.07 8.90
C THR A 94 14.97 -1.39 8.48
N MET A 95 13.99 -1.67 7.60
CA MET A 95 13.72 -3.01 7.07
C MET A 95 14.79 -3.45 6.06
N LEU A 96 15.34 -2.52 5.27
CA LEU A 96 16.38 -2.81 4.27
C LEU A 96 17.74 -3.11 4.90
N GLU A 97 18.12 -2.41 5.98
CA GLU A 97 19.40 -2.65 6.65
C GLU A 97 19.47 -4.01 7.34
N ARG A 98 18.33 -4.54 7.80
CA ARG A 98 18.25 -5.86 8.47
C ARG A 98 18.37 -7.05 7.51
N GLY A 99 18.14 -6.86 6.20
CA GLY A 99 18.22 -7.91 5.19
C GLY A 99 19.62 -8.16 4.61
N ARG A 100 20.60 -7.30 4.90
CA ARG A 100 21.93 -7.32 4.26
C ARG A 100 23.03 -8.00 5.07
N ASN A 101 22.73 -8.46 6.29
CA ASN A 101 23.73 -9.03 7.21
C ASN A 101 23.40 -10.49 7.60
N LYS A 102 23.28 -11.36 6.59
CA LYS A 102 23.37 -12.82 6.73
C LYS A 102 24.21 -13.40 5.61
#